data_AF-A0A392M085-F1
#
_entry.id   AF-A0A392M085-F1
#
_cell.length_a   1.000
_cell.length_b   1.000
_cell.length_c   1.000
_cell.angle_alpha   90.00
_cell.angle_beta   90.00
_cell.angle_gamma   90.00
#
_symmetry.space_group_name_H-M   'P 1'
#
loop_
_entity.id
_entity.type
_entity.pdbx_description
1 polymer ?
#
loop_
_entity_poly.entity_id
_entity_poly.type
_entity_poly.pdbx_seq_one_letter_code
_entity_poly.pdbx_strand_id
1 'polypeptide(L)'
;GNLQCSYHGWSFDGRGGCVVIPQASPEGPEARAVGSPRACATRFPTLVSQGLLFVWPDENGWEKANASKPPMLPDDFVKPEFATVNIQRDLFYGYDTLMENVSDPSHIDFAHHKVTGRRDRAKPLPFKMDSRGPWGFSGANEGNPRISSKFVAPCYYINKVEIDTKLPIVGDQKWVIWICSFNVPMAPGKTRSIVCSARNFFQFTVPGPEWWKVVPRWYEHWTSNKVYDGDMIVLQGQEKIFLAETEQGGDINKQYTSLTFTPTQADRFVLAFRNWLRRHGNGEPEWFSKSSQPLPSTVLSKRQMLDRFEQHTQKCSSCKGAYEGFKTWQKILIGATVVFCATSGIPSDIQLRVILAGLAVVSAALAFAVNRLEKNFVFVDYVHAEID
;
A
#
# COMPACT_ATOMS: atom_id res chain seq x y z
N GLY A 1 -1.91 27.32 -10.96
CA GLY A 1 -1.40 27.02 -12.31
C GLY A 1 -2.47 26.29 -13.09
N ASN A 2 -2.30 26.17 -14.41
CA ASN A 2 -3.20 25.43 -15.30
C ASN A 2 -2.62 24.05 -15.62
N LEU A 3 -3.48 23.07 -15.94
CA LEU A 3 -3.06 21.77 -16.48
C LEU A 3 -2.89 21.91 -18.00
N GLN A 4 -1.67 21.73 -18.51
CA GLN A 4 -1.38 21.82 -19.95
C GLN A 4 -1.22 20.42 -20.56
N CYS A 5 -1.96 20.16 -21.64
CA CYS A 5 -1.81 18.95 -22.45
C CYS A 5 -0.45 18.95 -23.14
N SER A 6 0.33 17.89 -22.97
CA SER A 6 1.67 17.76 -23.55
C SER A 6 1.69 17.58 -25.07
N TYR A 7 0.56 17.24 -25.69
CA TYR A 7 0.52 16.98 -27.14
C TYR A 7 0.36 18.28 -27.95
N HIS A 8 -0.65 19.10 -27.62
CA HIS A 8 -0.97 20.31 -28.39
C HIS A 8 -0.97 21.60 -27.54
N GLY A 9 -0.63 21.53 -26.25
CA GLY A 9 -0.47 22.70 -25.40
C GLY A 9 -1.77 23.35 -24.90
N TRP A 10 -2.93 22.72 -25.13
CA TRP A 10 -4.20 23.18 -24.58
C TRP A 10 -4.15 23.19 -23.06
N SER A 11 -4.59 24.28 -22.43
CA SER A 11 -4.50 24.44 -20.98
C SER A 11 -5.86 24.62 -20.32
N PHE A 12 -6.04 23.95 -19.18
CA PHE A 12 -7.29 23.92 -18.42
C PHE A 12 -7.06 24.47 -17.02
N ASP A 13 -7.98 25.32 -16.55
CA ASP A 13 -7.94 25.87 -15.20
C ASP A 13 -8.51 24.89 -14.15
N GLY A 14 -8.46 25.29 -12.87
CA GLY A 14 -9.02 24.49 -11.77
C GLY A 14 -10.54 24.37 -11.76
N ARG A 15 -11.25 25.08 -12.65
CA ARG A 15 -12.70 24.97 -12.86
C ARG A 15 -13.03 24.02 -14.02
N GLY A 16 -12.01 23.46 -14.67
CA GLY A 16 -12.14 22.58 -15.83
C GLY A 16 -12.31 23.34 -17.14
N GLY A 17 -12.29 24.68 -17.14
CA GLY A 17 -12.42 25.49 -18.35
C GLY A 17 -11.13 25.47 -19.16
N CYS A 18 -11.22 25.26 -20.48
CA CYS A 18 -10.08 25.51 -21.37
C CYS A 18 -9.83 27.02 -21.47
N VAL A 19 -8.64 27.44 -21.06
CA VAL A 19 -8.22 28.84 -20.96
C VAL A 19 -7.14 29.20 -21.98
N VAL A 20 -6.50 28.21 -22.61
CA VAL A 20 -5.51 28.43 -23.67
C VAL A 20 -5.66 27.34 -24.73
N ILE A 21 -5.78 27.76 -25.99
CA ILE A 21 -5.67 26.92 -27.19
C ILE A 21 -4.59 27.55 -28.06
N PRO A 22 -3.33 27.06 -28.06
CA PRO A 22 -2.25 27.74 -28.79
C PRO A 22 -2.46 27.84 -30.30
N GLN A 23 -3.31 26.98 -30.86
CA GLN A 23 -3.61 26.94 -32.30
C GLN A 23 -4.80 27.80 -32.71
N ALA A 24 -5.53 28.41 -31.76
CA ALA A 24 -6.67 29.26 -32.08
C ALA A 24 -6.22 30.71 -32.23
N SER A 25 -6.69 31.39 -33.28
CA SER A 25 -6.54 32.84 -33.40
C SER A 25 -7.13 33.55 -32.18
N PRO A 26 -6.46 34.56 -31.60
CA PRO A 26 -6.99 35.35 -30.49
C PRO A 26 -8.22 36.20 -30.90
N GLU A 27 -8.44 36.35 -32.21
CA GLU A 27 -9.54 37.14 -32.78
C GLU A 27 -10.41 36.31 -33.74
N GLY A 28 -11.64 36.78 -33.95
CA GLY A 28 -12.59 36.15 -34.86
C GLY A 28 -13.31 34.92 -34.25
N PRO A 29 -13.87 34.04 -35.08
CA PRO A 29 -14.65 32.89 -34.61
C PRO A 29 -13.85 31.90 -33.75
N GLU A 30 -12.55 31.73 -34.03
CA GLU A 30 -11.68 30.79 -33.32
C GLU A 30 -11.43 31.18 -31.86
N ALA A 31 -11.43 32.48 -31.55
CA ALA A 31 -11.29 32.98 -30.18
C ALA A 31 -12.36 32.41 -29.23
N ARG A 32 -13.54 32.05 -29.77
CA ARG A 32 -14.65 31.45 -29.01
C ARG A 32 -14.41 29.99 -28.64
N ALA A 33 -13.38 29.35 -29.18
CA ALA A 33 -13.01 27.99 -28.79
C ALA A 33 -12.49 27.96 -27.34
N VAL A 34 -11.74 29.00 -26.94
CA VAL A 34 -11.35 29.21 -25.55
C VAL A 34 -12.59 29.58 -24.73
N GLY A 35 -12.79 28.90 -23.59
CA GLY A 35 -14.00 29.06 -22.78
C GLY A 35 -15.26 28.39 -23.36
N SER A 36 -15.16 27.65 -24.47
CA SER A 36 -16.28 26.87 -25.00
C SER A 36 -16.70 25.77 -24.01
N PRO A 37 -18.01 25.57 -23.76
CA PRO A 37 -18.50 24.47 -22.92
C PRO A 37 -18.17 23.08 -23.50
N ARG A 38 -17.82 23.02 -24.79
CA ARG A 38 -17.36 21.78 -25.46
C ARG A 38 -15.87 21.51 -25.27
N ALA A 39 -15.13 22.48 -24.72
CA ALA A 39 -13.71 22.39 -24.42
C ALA A 39 -13.48 22.32 -22.90
N CYS A 40 -14.43 21.77 -22.13
CA CYS A 40 -14.27 21.61 -20.69
C CYS A 40 -13.73 20.22 -20.33
N ALA A 41 -12.84 20.17 -19.35
CA ALA A 41 -12.44 18.94 -18.67
C ALA A 41 -13.39 18.65 -17.51
N THR A 42 -13.70 17.37 -17.30
CA THR A 42 -14.43 16.93 -16.10
C THR A 42 -13.59 17.22 -14.86
N ARG A 43 -14.24 17.71 -13.81
CA ARG A 43 -13.61 17.99 -12.52
C ARG A 43 -14.37 17.32 -11.39
N PHE A 44 -13.63 16.95 -10.35
CA PHE A 44 -14.16 16.30 -9.17
C PHE A 44 -13.90 17.15 -7.92
N PRO A 45 -14.80 17.15 -6.93
CA PRO A 45 -14.50 17.72 -5.62
C PRO A 45 -13.29 17.01 -5.02
N THR A 46 -12.34 17.79 -4.49
CA THR A 46 -11.14 17.26 -3.84
C THR A 46 -10.91 17.92 -2.50
N LEU A 47 -10.28 17.19 -1.60
CA LEU A 47 -9.93 17.66 -0.26
C LEU A 47 -8.61 17.04 0.17
N VAL A 48 -7.69 17.86 0.67
CA VAL A 48 -6.46 17.37 1.32
C VAL A 48 -6.71 17.33 2.83
N SER A 49 -6.54 16.16 3.44
CA SER A 49 -6.64 15.98 4.90
C SER A 49 -5.58 15.00 5.38
N GLN A 50 -4.87 15.34 6.46
CA GLN A 50 -3.85 14.50 7.10
C GLN A 50 -2.82 13.87 6.14
N GLY A 51 -2.39 14.64 5.13
CA GLY A 51 -1.40 14.21 4.14
C GLY A 51 -1.94 13.28 3.04
N LEU A 52 -3.27 13.10 2.97
CA LEU A 52 -3.96 12.34 1.93
C LEU A 52 -4.80 13.28 1.05
N LEU A 53 -4.85 12.97 -0.25
CA LEU A 53 -5.75 13.62 -1.21
C LEU A 53 -6.99 12.74 -1.37
N PHE A 54 -8.14 13.26 -0.97
CA PHE A 54 -9.45 12.66 -1.20
C PHE A 54 -10.07 13.22 -2.46
N VAL A 55 -10.70 12.35 -3.24
CA VAL A 55 -11.47 12.69 -4.42
C VAL A 55 -12.87 12.16 -4.21
N TRP A 56 -13.88 13.00 -4.45
CA TRP A 56 -15.27 12.55 -4.54
C TRP A 56 -15.55 12.16 -6.00
N PRO A 57 -15.68 10.86 -6.33
CA PRO A 57 -15.69 10.40 -7.73
C PRO A 57 -17.08 10.55 -8.38
N ASP A 58 -17.69 11.72 -8.23
CA ASP A 58 -18.97 12.10 -8.83
C ASP A 58 -18.89 13.58 -9.23
N GLU A 59 -19.03 13.86 -10.53
CA GLU A 59 -18.95 15.20 -11.11
C GLU A 59 -20.01 16.16 -10.56
N ASN A 60 -21.15 15.61 -10.13
CA ASN A 60 -22.28 16.34 -9.55
C ASN A 60 -22.26 16.32 -8.02
N GLY A 61 -21.22 15.72 -7.41
CA GLY A 61 -21.12 15.48 -5.98
C GLY A 61 -20.68 16.68 -5.13
N TRP A 62 -20.56 17.89 -5.68
CA TRP A 62 -19.97 19.05 -5.00
C TRP A 62 -20.65 19.41 -3.68
N GLU A 63 -21.98 19.48 -3.66
CA GLU A 63 -22.73 19.82 -2.44
C GLU A 63 -22.53 18.76 -1.36
N LYS A 64 -22.65 17.47 -1.73
CA LYS A 64 -22.45 16.34 -0.82
C LYS A 64 -21.01 16.29 -0.29
N ALA A 65 -20.03 16.51 -1.15
CA ALA A 65 -18.62 16.54 -0.79
C ALA A 65 -18.34 17.68 0.21
N ASN A 66 -18.87 18.89 -0.03
CA ASN A 66 -18.70 20.03 0.87
C ASN A 66 -19.39 19.84 2.24
N ALA A 67 -20.52 19.13 2.27
CA ALA A 67 -21.21 18.79 3.52
C ALA A 67 -20.58 17.61 4.27
N SER A 68 -19.74 16.81 3.60
CA SER A 68 -19.12 15.61 4.16
C SER A 68 -17.80 15.93 4.84
N LYS A 69 -17.56 15.31 6.00
CA LYS A 69 -16.22 15.30 6.61
C LYS A 69 -15.37 14.23 5.94
N PRO A 70 -14.08 14.48 5.63
CA PRO A 70 -13.20 13.42 5.16
C PRO A 70 -13.07 12.35 6.25
N PRO A 71 -12.85 11.09 5.88
CA PRO A 71 -12.39 10.09 6.83
C PRO A 71 -11.10 10.57 7.51
N MET A 72 -11.09 10.57 8.84
CA MET A 72 -9.96 11.02 9.65
C MET A 72 -9.22 9.82 10.23
N LEU A 73 -7.89 9.91 10.25
CA LEU A 73 -7.04 9.06 11.09
C LEU A 73 -7.36 9.33 12.57
N PRO A 74 -7.25 8.31 13.44
CA PRO A 74 -7.41 8.47 14.89
C PRO A 74 -6.51 9.56 15.48
N ASP A 75 -6.98 10.24 16.54
CA ASP A 75 -6.26 11.32 17.22
C ASP A 75 -4.87 10.90 17.72
N ASP A 76 -4.65 9.62 18.00
CA ASP A 76 -3.36 9.06 18.38
C ASP A 76 -2.26 9.34 17.34
N PHE A 77 -2.58 9.52 16.06
CA PHE A 77 -1.60 9.80 15.00
C PHE A 77 -0.88 11.14 15.14
N VAL A 78 -1.44 12.09 15.91
CA VAL A 78 -0.81 13.41 16.13
C VAL A 78 -0.16 13.51 17.52
N LYS A 79 -0.24 12.45 18.33
CA LYS A 79 0.33 12.44 19.67
C LYS A 79 1.84 12.10 19.64
N PRO A 80 2.67 12.79 20.44
CA PRO A 80 4.13 12.59 20.41
C PRO A 80 4.57 11.19 20.86
N GLU A 81 3.77 10.51 21.68
CA GLU A 81 4.02 9.14 22.09
C GLU A 81 3.73 8.10 20.99
N PHE A 82 3.19 8.49 19.82
CA PHE A 82 3.04 7.60 18.67
C PHE A 82 4.07 7.88 17.58
N ALA A 83 4.67 6.82 17.06
CA ALA A 83 5.48 6.88 15.85
C ALA A 83 4.66 6.36 14.66
N THR A 84 4.71 7.07 13.54
CA THR A 84 3.86 6.84 12.37
C THR A 84 4.66 6.41 11.14
N VAL A 85 4.12 5.47 10.36
CA VAL A 85 4.65 5.06 9.05
C VAL A 85 3.52 4.95 8.06
N ASN A 86 3.71 5.53 6.87
CA ASN A 86 2.73 5.48 5.79
C ASN A 86 3.35 4.80 4.57
N ILE A 87 2.64 3.83 4.00
CA ILE A 87 3.03 3.14 2.77
C ILE A 87 1.85 3.08 1.80
N GLN A 88 2.14 3.05 0.50
CA GLN A 88 1.16 2.69 -0.51
C GLN A 88 1.69 1.55 -1.36
N ARG A 89 0.81 0.69 -1.85
CA ARG A 89 1.16 -0.33 -2.84
C ARG A 89 0.00 -0.58 -3.78
N ASP A 90 0.28 -0.65 -5.08
CA ASP A 90 -0.67 -1.16 -6.07
C ASP A 90 -0.65 -2.69 -6.03
N LEU A 91 -1.82 -3.29 -5.91
CA LEU A 91 -2.03 -4.72 -5.70
C LEU A 91 -2.83 -5.28 -6.87
N PHE A 92 -2.44 -6.46 -7.36
CA PHE A 92 -3.01 -7.09 -8.54
C PHE A 92 -4.08 -8.13 -8.18
N TYR A 93 -5.01 -7.71 -7.33
CA TYR A 93 -6.26 -8.41 -7.01
C TYR A 93 -7.36 -7.39 -6.69
N GLY A 94 -8.60 -7.86 -6.71
CA GLY A 94 -9.82 -7.10 -6.59
C GLY A 94 -9.99 -6.38 -5.26
N TYR A 95 -10.82 -5.34 -5.30
CA TYR A 95 -11.11 -4.48 -4.16
C TYR A 95 -11.80 -5.25 -3.04
N ASP A 96 -12.76 -6.10 -3.39
CA ASP A 96 -13.50 -6.95 -2.47
C ASP A 96 -12.58 -8.00 -1.81
N THR A 97 -11.66 -8.60 -2.56
CA THR A 97 -10.63 -9.50 -2.03
C THR A 97 -9.72 -8.80 -1.02
N LEU A 98 -9.26 -7.57 -1.31
CA LEU A 98 -8.45 -6.81 -0.36
C LEU A 98 -9.25 -6.44 0.91
N MET A 99 -10.49 -5.98 0.73
CA MET A 99 -11.33 -5.57 1.85
C MET A 99 -11.72 -6.72 2.76
N GLU A 100 -11.87 -7.93 2.21
CA GLU A 100 -11.99 -9.17 2.97
C GLU A 100 -10.72 -9.45 3.79
N ASN A 101 -9.55 -9.42 3.14
CA ASN A 101 -8.27 -9.65 3.82
C ASN A 101 -8.02 -8.69 4.99
N VAL A 102 -8.26 -7.39 4.82
CA VAL A 102 -8.09 -6.40 5.90
C VAL A 102 -9.13 -6.55 7.01
N SER A 103 -10.24 -7.25 6.75
CA SER A 103 -11.28 -7.55 7.72
C SER A 103 -10.98 -8.78 8.58
N ASP A 104 -10.04 -9.63 8.15
CA ASP A 104 -9.69 -10.86 8.85
C ASP A 104 -8.34 -10.72 9.56
N PRO A 105 -8.28 -10.47 10.87
CA PRO A 105 -7.01 -10.47 11.59
C PRO A 105 -6.46 -11.88 11.86
N SER A 106 -7.22 -12.96 11.61
CA SER A 106 -6.78 -14.33 11.93
C SER A 106 -5.65 -14.82 11.03
N HIS A 107 -5.60 -14.36 9.77
CA HIS A 107 -4.53 -14.73 8.85
C HIS A 107 -3.15 -14.22 9.30
N ILE A 108 -3.07 -13.16 10.12
CA ILE A 108 -1.82 -12.45 10.42
C ILE A 108 -0.75 -13.39 10.98
N ASP A 109 -1.11 -14.23 11.94
CA ASP A 109 -0.16 -15.13 12.59
C ASP A 109 0.38 -16.23 11.66
N PHE A 110 -0.38 -16.58 10.61
CA PHE A 110 -0.02 -17.62 9.64
C PHE A 110 0.61 -17.08 8.36
N ALA A 111 -0.07 -16.17 7.67
CA ALA A 111 0.35 -15.59 6.39
C ALA A 111 1.65 -14.77 6.53
N HIS A 112 1.77 -14.04 7.65
CA HIS A 112 2.87 -13.12 7.92
C HIS A 112 3.86 -13.67 8.95
N HIS A 113 3.99 -15.00 9.02
CA HIS A 113 4.92 -15.68 9.93
C HIS A 113 6.36 -15.14 9.78
N LYS A 114 7.02 -14.85 10.90
CA LYS A 114 8.38 -14.26 10.96
C LYS A 114 8.52 -12.85 10.35
N VAL A 115 7.42 -12.23 9.93
CA VAL A 115 7.39 -10.83 9.49
C VAL A 115 6.69 -9.98 10.55
N THR A 116 5.38 -10.18 10.73
CA THR A 116 4.57 -9.46 11.74
C THR A 116 3.76 -10.41 12.63
N GLY A 117 3.62 -11.68 12.25
CA GLY A 117 2.87 -12.69 12.98
C GLY A 117 3.72 -13.89 13.40
N ARG A 118 3.17 -14.73 14.29
CA ARG A 118 3.76 -16.03 14.63
C ARG A 118 2.70 -17.12 14.69
N ARG A 119 2.91 -18.23 13.97
CA ARG A 119 1.96 -19.35 13.87
C ARG A 119 1.57 -19.94 15.23
N ASP A 120 2.51 -19.97 16.17
CA ASP A 120 2.29 -20.47 17.53
C ASP A 120 1.43 -19.55 18.42
N ARG A 121 1.12 -18.34 17.95
CA ARG A 121 0.21 -17.39 18.64
C ARG A 121 -1.23 -17.46 18.16
N ALA A 122 -1.47 -18.19 17.06
CA ALA A 122 -2.81 -18.30 16.51
C ALA A 122 -3.77 -18.95 17.51
N LYS A 123 -4.94 -18.35 17.65
CA LYS A 123 -5.94 -18.74 18.64
C LYS A 123 -7.34 -18.33 18.19
N PRO A 124 -8.42 -18.85 18.80
CA PRO A 124 -9.76 -18.37 18.53
C PRO A 124 -9.88 -16.86 18.74
N LEU A 125 -10.50 -16.17 17.78
CA LEU A 125 -10.80 -14.74 17.84
C LEU A 125 -12.32 -14.52 17.90
N PRO A 126 -12.94 -14.53 19.09
CA PRO A 126 -14.38 -14.39 19.25
C PRO A 126 -14.80 -12.92 19.08
N PHE A 127 -14.90 -12.45 17.83
CA PHE A 127 -15.33 -11.08 17.56
C PHE A 127 -16.81 -10.86 17.89
N LYS A 128 -17.12 -9.65 18.37
CA LYS A 128 -18.47 -9.14 18.58
C LYS A 128 -18.71 -7.93 17.69
N MET A 129 -19.92 -7.84 17.12
CA MET A 129 -20.34 -6.66 16.35
C MET A 129 -20.88 -5.61 17.30
N ASP A 130 -20.35 -4.40 17.23
CA ASP A 130 -20.84 -3.25 18.01
C ASP A 130 -21.85 -2.44 17.20
N SER A 131 -21.59 -2.25 15.91
CA SER A 131 -22.46 -1.48 15.01
C SER A 131 -22.41 -2.02 13.58
N ARG A 132 -23.48 -1.80 12.81
CA ARG A 132 -23.55 -2.10 11.37
C ARG A 132 -24.58 -1.20 10.69
N GLY A 133 -24.31 -0.78 9.46
CA GLY A 133 -25.24 0.00 8.64
C GLY A 133 -24.66 0.38 7.27
N PRO A 134 -25.36 1.25 6.51
CA PRO A 134 -24.92 1.66 5.17
C PRO A 134 -23.56 2.35 5.15
N TRP A 135 -23.19 3.03 6.24
CA TRP A 135 -21.92 3.76 6.37
C TRP A 135 -20.76 2.91 6.92
N GLY A 136 -21.00 1.62 7.15
CA GLY A 136 -19.99 0.68 7.59
C GLY A 136 -20.38 -0.08 8.87
N PHE A 137 -19.38 -0.60 9.56
CA PHE A 137 -19.59 -1.44 10.74
C PHE A 137 -18.38 -1.39 11.67
N SER A 138 -18.57 -1.82 12.92
CA SER A 138 -17.48 -1.91 13.90
C SER A 138 -17.66 -3.08 14.85
N GLY A 139 -16.57 -3.52 15.45
CA GLY A 139 -16.58 -4.53 16.49
C GLY A 139 -15.22 -4.76 17.12
N ALA A 140 -15.17 -5.62 18.12
CA ALA A 140 -13.94 -6.03 18.78
C ALA A 140 -14.05 -7.43 19.40
N ASN A 141 -12.91 -8.01 19.80
CA ASN A 141 -12.89 -9.11 20.78
C ASN A 141 -12.77 -8.55 22.22
N GLU A 142 -12.90 -9.43 23.20
CA GLU A 142 -12.79 -9.10 24.64
C GLU A 142 -11.46 -9.59 25.26
N GLY A 143 -10.50 -10.04 24.44
CA GLY A 143 -9.26 -10.65 24.90
C GLY A 143 -8.09 -9.69 25.04
N ASN A 144 -6.93 -10.23 25.45
CA ASN A 144 -5.61 -9.59 25.31
C ASN A 144 -4.77 -10.43 24.30
N PRO A 145 -4.28 -9.87 23.19
CA PRO A 145 -4.57 -8.52 22.68
C PRO A 145 -6.06 -8.29 22.42
N ARG A 146 -6.50 -7.06 22.66
CA ARG A 146 -7.79 -6.55 22.21
C ARG A 146 -7.63 -6.01 20.79
N ILE A 147 -8.32 -6.64 19.86
CA ILE A 147 -8.36 -6.29 18.44
C ILE A 147 -9.73 -5.69 18.18
N SER A 148 -9.73 -4.43 17.73
CA SER A 148 -10.93 -3.72 17.30
C SER A 148 -10.82 -3.38 15.82
N SER A 149 -11.93 -3.50 15.11
CA SER A 149 -12.02 -3.27 13.67
C SER A 149 -13.20 -2.35 13.37
N LYS A 150 -12.99 -1.38 12.48
CA LYS A 150 -14.03 -0.48 11.99
C LYS A 150 -13.88 -0.26 10.51
N PHE A 151 -14.91 -0.63 9.76
CA PHE A 151 -15.05 -0.30 8.36
C PHE A 151 -15.88 0.99 8.23
N VAL A 152 -15.39 1.93 7.42
CA VAL A 152 -16.09 3.15 7.03
C VAL A 152 -16.19 3.16 5.51
N ALA A 153 -17.44 3.16 5.04
CA ALA A 153 -17.71 3.09 3.61
C ALA A 153 -17.16 4.33 2.86
N PRO A 154 -16.77 4.16 1.58
CA PRO A 154 -16.70 2.87 0.89
C PRO A 154 -15.39 2.14 1.16
N CYS A 155 -14.27 2.80 1.42
CA CYS A 155 -12.93 2.22 1.22
C CYS A 155 -11.98 2.29 2.41
N TYR A 156 -12.45 2.70 3.60
CA TYR A 156 -11.58 2.93 4.75
C TYR A 156 -11.76 1.85 5.82
N TYR A 157 -10.66 1.23 6.24
CA TYR A 157 -10.64 0.23 7.29
C TYR A 157 -9.68 0.64 8.41
N ILE A 158 -10.12 0.50 9.65
CA ILE A 158 -9.36 0.85 10.85
C ILE A 158 -9.24 -0.39 11.71
N ASN A 159 -8.01 -0.86 11.90
CA ASN A 159 -7.69 -1.90 12.86
C ASN A 159 -6.89 -1.29 14.02
N LYS A 160 -7.29 -1.61 15.24
CA LYS A 160 -6.60 -1.24 16.49
C LYS A 160 -6.25 -2.51 17.24
N VAL A 161 -4.98 -2.66 17.60
CA VAL A 161 -4.51 -3.72 18.49
C VAL A 161 -4.01 -3.07 19.77
N GLU A 162 -4.60 -3.47 20.89
CA GLU A 162 -4.21 -3.04 22.22
C GLU A 162 -3.68 -4.25 22.98
N ILE A 163 -2.45 -4.15 23.48
CA ILE A 163 -1.78 -5.19 24.25
C ILE A 163 -1.49 -4.63 25.63
N ASP A 164 -2.06 -5.26 26.66
CA ASP A 164 -1.67 -4.99 28.04
C ASP A 164 -0.39 -5.77 28.33
N THR A 165 0.65 -5.05 28.76
CA THR A 165 2.00 -5.57 28.97
C THR A 165 2.53 -5.07 30.30
N LYS A 166 3.31 -5.92 30.97
CA LYS A 166 3.96 -5.58 32.23
C LYS A 166 5.46 -5.65 32.05
N LEU A 167 6.12 -4.51 32.10
CA LEU A 167 7.57 -4.41 31.96
C LEU A 167 8.24 -4.38 33.34
N PRO A 168 9.39 -5.04 33.54
CA PRO A 168 10.03 -5.16 34.85
C PRO A 168 10.34 -3.83 35.56
N ILE A 169 10.60 -2.75 34.80
CA ILE A 169 11.07 -1.46 35.33
C ILE A 169 9.98 -0.39 35.31
N VAL A 170 9.25 -0.28 34.19
CA VAL A 170 8.24 0.77 33.98
C VAL A 170 6.81 0.33 34.30
N GLY A 171 6.65 -0.89 34.85
CA GLY A 171 5.37 -1.40 35.32
C GLY A 171 4.39 -1.72 34.20
N ASP A 172 3.11 -1.52 34.48
CA ASP A 172 2.03 -1.81 33.54
C ASP A 172 2.03 -0.76 32.41
N GLN A 173 1.99 -1.26 31.18
CA GLN A 173 2.05 -0.50 29.95
C GLN A 173 0.94 -0.97 29.02
N LYS A 174 0.47 -0.06 28.16
CA LYS A 174 -0.49 -0.38 27.12
C LYS A 174 0.13 -0.09 25.75
N TRP A 175 0.48 -1.15 25.04
CA TRP A 175 0.97 -1.02 23.67
C TRP A 175 -0.21 -0.94 22.71
N VAL A 176 -0.18 0.06 21.84
CA VAL A 176 -1.23 0.34 20.87
C VAL A 176 -0.63 0.35 19.48
N ILE A 177 -1.27 -0.39 18.57
CA ILE A 177 -0.97 -0.37 17.14
C ILE A 177 -2.25 0.04 16.41
N TRP A 178 -2.15 1.05 15.57
CA TRP A 178 -3.16 1.42 14.59
C TRP A 178 -2.69 0.99 13.20
N ILE A 179 -3.60 0.39 12.44
CA ILE A 179 -3.43 0.08 11.02
C ILE A 179 -4.68 0.63 10.31
N CYS A 180 -4.53 1.78 9.67
CA CYS A 180 -5.57 2.49 8.96
C CYS A 180 -5.32 2.31 7.45
N SER A 181 -6.17 1.55 6.75
CA SER A 181 -6.02 1.26 5.32
C SER A 181 -7.11 1.93 4.48
N PHE A 182 -6.69 2.68 3.47
CA PHE A 182 -7.55 3.23 2.42
C PHE A 182 -7.33 2.40 1.15
N ASN A 183 -8.36 1.68 0.73
CA ASN A 183 -8.27 0.65 -0.31
C ASN A 183 -9.04 1.10 -1.54
N VAL A 184 -8.32 1.67 -2.51
CA VAL A 184 -8.89 2.38 -3.66
C VAL A 184 -8.96 1.45 -4.88
N PRO A 185 -10.16 1.10 -5.38
CA PRO A 185 -10.29 0.36 -6.63
C PRO A 185 -9.69 1.17 -7.78
N MET A 186 -8.76 0.57 -8.52
CA MET A 186 -8.11 1.23 -9.68
C MET A 186 -8.64 0.72 -11.01
N ALA A 187 -8.88 -0.59 -11.08
CA ALA A 187 -9.45 -1.31 -12.20
C ALA A 187 -9.97 -2.67 -11.69
N PRO A 188 -10.79 -3.40 -12.48
CA PRO A 188 -11.11 -4.79 -12.15
C PRO A 188 -9.84 -5.60 -11.86
N GLY A 189 -9.79 -6.26 -10.69
CA GLY A 189 -8.64 -7.05 -10.24
C GLY A 189 -7.38 -6.24 -9.93
N LYS A 190 -7.50 -4.92 -9.71
CA LYS A 190 -6.39 -4.06 -9.30
C LYS A 190 -6.82 -3.00 -8.28
N THR A 191 -6.17 -3.00 -7.13
CA THR A 191 -6.52 -2.14 -6.01
C THR A 191 -5.28 -1.45 -5.45
N ARG A 192 -5.37 -0.17 -5.12
CA ARG A 192 -4.31 0.54 -4.39
C ARG A 192 -4.61 0.49 -2.91
N SER A 193 -3.70 -0.05 -2.12
CA SER A 193 -3.74 0.06 -0.66
C SER A 193 -2.85 1.22 -0.22
N ILE A 194 -3.40 2.14 0.57
CA ILE A 194 -2.64 3.17 1.28
C ILE A 194 -2.82 2.90 2.77
N VAL A 195 -1.75 2.54 3.47
CA VAL A 195 -1.77 2.21 4.89
C VAL A 195 -1.04 3.28 5.68
N CYS A 196 -1.75 3.84 6.65
CA CYS A 196 -1.21 4.68 7.70
C CYS A 196 -1.18 3.87 8.99
N SER A 197 0.01 3.66 9.54
CA SER A 197 0.21 2.92 10.78
C SER A 197 0.77 3.82 11.87
N ALA A 198 0.35 3.61 13.11
CA ALA A 198 0.90 4.29 14.26
C ALA A 198 1.13 3.28 15.41
N ARG A 199 2.23 3.41 16.14
CA ARG A 199 2.46 2.63 17.36
C ARG A 199 3.10 3.46 18.46
N ASN A 200 2.78 3.18 19.72
CA ASN A 200 3.30 3.91 20.87
C ASN A 200 4.50 3.26 21.59
N PHE A 201 5.08 2.22 20.99
CA PHE A 201 6.19 1.46 21.57
C PHE A 201 7.27 1.21 20.51
N PHE A 202 8.50 0.95 20.97
CA PHE A 202 9.69 0.83 20.12
C PHE A 202 9.82 2.00 19.11
N GLN A 203 9.60 3.23 19.56
CA GLN A 203 9.64 4.39 18.65
C GLN A 203 10.99 4.58 17.95
N PHE A 204 12.09 4.14 18.56
CA PHE A 204 13.44 4.24 18.00
C PHE A 204 13.66 3.36 16.76
N THR A 205 12.81 2.35 16.55
CA THR A 205 12.85 1.50 15.35
C THR A 205 11.99 2.05 14.21
N VAL A 206 11.32 3.19 14.41
CA VAL A 206 10.41 3.80 13.43
C VAL A 206 11.05 5.09 12.90
N PRO A 207 10.94 5.40 11.59
CA PRO A 207 11.40 6.66 11.05
C PRO A 207 10.70 7.86 11.70
N GLY A 208 11.41 8.98 11.76
CA GLY A 208 10.82 10.26 12.11
C GLY A 208 11.85 11.39 12.12
N PRO A 209 11.41 12.62 12.41
CA PRO A 209 12.27 13.80 12.32
C PRO A 209 13.28 13.93 13.48
N GLU A 210 13.06 13.18 14.55
CA GLU A 210 13.91 13.25 15.75
C GLU A 210 15.31 12.65 15.50
N TRP A 211 16.34 13.26 16.09
CA TRP A 211 17.74 12.86 15.90
C TRP A 211 18.05 11.40 16.31
N TRP A 212 17.26 10.85 17.24
CA TRP A 212 17.38 9.48 17.73
C TRP A 212 16.60 8.45 16.88
N LYS A 213 15.79 8.88 15.90
CA LYS A 213 15.07 8.01 14.96
C LYS A 213 15.94 7.74 13.73
N VAL A 214 16.95 6.90 13.91
CA VAL A 214 17.97 6.62 12.89
C VAL A 214 17.51 5.64 11.80
N VAL A 215 16.36 4.98 11.96
CA VAL A 215 15.83 4.06 10.96
C VAL A 215 15.22 4.87 9.81
N PRO A 216 15.73 4.73 8.58
CA PRO A 216 15.22 5.50 7.46
C PRO A 216 13.86 4.97 7.00
N ARG A 217 12.99 5.86 6.49
CA ARG A 217 11.62 5.52 6.08
C ARG A 217 11.54 4.38 5.07
N TRP A 218 12.49 4.29 4.15
CA TRP A 218 12.52 3.22 3.15
C TRP A 218 12.77 1.83 3.75
N TYR A 219 13.41 1.73 4.92
CA TYR A 219 13.71 0.45 5.56
C TYR A 219 12.45 -0.18 6.15
N GLU A 220 11.61 0.60 6.84
CA GLU A 220 10.31 0.13 7.30
C GLU A 220 9.43 -0.35 6.14
N HIS A 221 9.49 0.32 4.99
CA HIS A 221 8.78 -0.13 3.80
C HIS A 221 9.26 -1.49 3.29
N TRP A 222 10.50 -1.93 3.54
CA TRP A 222 10.90 -3.29 3.19
C TRP A 222 10.10 -4.33 3.97
N THR A 223 9.89 -4.10 5.27
CA THR A 223 9.06 -4.97 6.12
C THR A 223 7.61 -4.97 5.63
N SER A 224 7.02 -3.79 5.36
CA SER A 224 5.66 -3.70 4.82
C SER A 224 5.52 -4.40 3.47
N ASN A 225 6.52 -4.30 2.58
CA ASN A 225 6.48 -4.99 1.29
C ASN A 225 6.52 -6.51 1.43
N LYS A 226 7.18 -7.07 2.45
CA LYS A 226 7.14 -8.52 2.72
C LYS A 226 5.73 -9.01 3.06
N VAL A 227 4.98 -8.24 3.86
CA VAL A 227 3.57 -8.53 4.19
C VAL A 227 2.75 -8.55 2.90
N TYR A 228 2.82 -7.48 2.12
CA TYR A 228 2.09 -7.38 0.86
C TYR A 228 2.51 -8.45 -0.17
N ASP A 229 3.76 -8.89 -0.22
CA ASP A 229 4.19 -9.96 -1.12
C ASP A 229 3.52 -11.30 -0.76
N GLY A 230 3.37 -11.57 0.54
CA GLY A 230 2.65 -12.74 1.00
C GLY A 230 1.18 -12.71 0.65
N ASP A 231 0.52 -11.60 0.96
CA ASP A 231 -0.89 -11.40 0.60
C ASP A 231 -1.10 -11.49 -0.91
N MET A 232 -0.19 -10.93 -1.71
CA MET A 232 -0.30 -10.95 -3.18
C MET A 232 -0.42 -12.37 -3.74
N ILE A 233 0.38 -13.31 -3.26
CA ILE A 233 0.35 -14.68 -3.77
C ILE A 233 -0.88 -15.44 -3.28
N VAL A 234 -1.23 -15.29 -2.00
CA VAL A 234 -2.37 -16.01 -1.41
C VAL A 234 -3.69 -15.50 -2.00
N LEU A 235 -3.89 -14.17 -2.02
CA LEU A 235 -5.13 -13.55 -2.46
C LEU A 235 -5.33 -13.63 -3.97
N GLN A 236 -4.25 -13.66 -4.75
CA GLN A 236 -4.34 -14.01 -6.18
C GLN A 236 -4.87 -15.44 -6.36
N GLY A 237 -4.37 -16.39 -5.56
CA GLY A 237 -4.87 -17.77 -5.57
C GLY A 237 -6.36 -17.84 -5.25
N GLN A 238 -6.79 -17.13 -4.22
CA GLN A 238 -8.20 -17.00 -3.85
C GLN A 238 -9.05 -16.44 -5.00
N GLU A 239 -8.63 -15.32 -5.61
CA GLU A 239 -9.38 -14.71 -6.72
C GLU A 239 -9.48 -15.67 -7.93
N LYS A 240 -8.41 -16.39 -8.26
CA LYS A 240 -8.44 -17.42 -9.31
C LYS A 240 -9.45 -18.52 -9.04
N ILE A 241 -9.49 -19.03 -7.80
CA ILE A 241 -10.42 -20.09 -7.39
C ILE A 241 -11.85 -19.59 -7.48
N PHE A 242 -12.13 -18.40 -6.94
CA PHE A 242 -13.47 -17.81 -7.02
C PHE A 242 -13.93 -17.64 -8.47
N LEU A 243 -13.07 -17.19 -9.37
CA LEU A 243 -13.41 -17.05 -10.79
C LEU A 243 -13.64 -18.39 -11.49
N ALA A 244 -12.92 -19.44 -11.11
CA ALA A 244 -13.04 -20.77 -11.70
C ALA A 244 -14.29 -21.52 -11.22
N GLU A 245 -14.67 -21.33 -9.95
CA GLU A 245 -15.80 -22.02 -9.33
C GLU A 245 -17.13 -21.27 -9.46
N THR A 246 -17.08 -19.97 -9.74
CA THR A 246 -18.29 -19.21 -10.07
C THR A 246 -18.77 -19.63 -11.46
N GLU A 247 -20.06 -19.95 -11.59
CA GLU A 247 -20.70 -20.24 -12.89
C GLU A 247 -20.32 -19.16 -13.92
N GLN A 248 -20.18 -19.51 -15.21
CA GLN A 248 -19.73 -18.53 -16.22
C GLN A 248 -20.58 -17.25 -16.20
N GLY A 249 -19.97 -16.13 -15.79
CA GLY A 249 -20.64 -14.83 -15.64
C GLY A 249 -21.45 -14.65 -14.34
N GLY A 250 -21.29 -15.55 -13.38
CA GLY A 250 -21.90 -15.48 -12.06
C GLY A 250 -21.29 -14.41 -11.16
N ASP A 251 -22.03 -14.05 -10.12
CA ASP A 251 -21.67 -13.00 -9.16
C ASP A 251 -21.09 -13.64 -7.90
N ILE A 252 -19.77 -13.53 -7.72
CA ILE A 252 -19.02 -14.06 -6.56
C ILE A 252 -19.68 -13.62 -5.24
N ASN A 253 -20.15 -12.37 -5.15
CA ASN A 253 -20.74 -11.85 -3.91
C ASN A 253 -22.11 -12.46 -3.60
N LYS A 254 -22.86 -12.92 -4.61
CA LYS A 254 -24.10 -13.69 -4.41
C LYS A 254 -23.81 -15.15 -4.02
N GLN A 255 -22.78 -15.75 -4.60
CA GLN A 255 -22.39 -17.15 -4.39
C GLN A 255 -21.40 -17.34 -3.23
N TYR A 256 -20.98 -16.27 -2.56
CA TYR A 256 -19.90 -16.30 -1.58
C TYR A 256 -20.04 -17.40 -0.51
N THR A 257 -21.24 -17.65 0.01
CA THR A 257 -21.48 -18.68 1.04
C THR A 257 -21.47 -20.11 0.50
N SER A 258 -21.61 -20.33 -0.81
CA SER A 258 -21.39 -21.64 -1.43
C SER A 258 -19.92 -21.84 -1.82
N LEU A 259 -19.20 -20.76 -2.11
CA LEU A 259 -17.77 -20.78 -2.45
C LEU A 259 -16.86 -20.85 -1.21
N THR A 260 -17.36 -20.49 -0.03
CA THR A 260 -16.55 -20.40 1.19
C THR A 260 -17.20 -21.12 2.36
N PHE A 261 -16.37 -21.62 3.27
CA PHE A 261 -16.80 -22.16 4.55
C PHE A 261 -16.21 -21.31 5.68
N THR A 262 -17.06 -20.51 6.31
CA THR A 262 -16.69 -19.54 7.35
C THR A 262 -17.34 -19.89 8.69
N PRO A 263 -16.91 -20.96 9.38
CA PRO A 263 -17.63 -21.53 10.50
C PRO A 263 -17.38 -20.84 11.85
N THR A 264 -16.38 -19.96 11.93
CA THR A 264 -15.88 -19.46 13.20
C THR A 264 -16.31 -18.03 13.48
N GLN A 265 -16.08 -17.59 14.72
CA GLN A 265 -16.31 -16.19 15.09
C GLN A 265 -15.22 -15.24 14.57
N ALA A 266 -14.10 -15.76 14.07
CA ALA A 266 -13.07 -14.95 13.44
C ALA A 266 -13.57 -14.35 12.10
N ASP A 267 -14.44 -15.09 11.40
CA ASP A 267 -14.98 -14.73 10.08
C ASP A 267 -16.03 -13.60 10.13
N ARG A 268 -16.40 -13.13 11.33
CA ARG A 268 -17.55 -12.26 11.54
C ARG A 268 -17.44 -10.92 10.78
N PHE A 269 -16.26 -10.33 10.71
CA PHE A 269 -16.04 -9.07 9.98
C PHE A 269 -15.96 -9.26 8.48
N VAL A 270 -15.42 -10.39 8.00
CA VAL A 270 -15.47 -10.79 6.59
C VAL A 270 -16.91 -10.90 6.12
N LEU A 271 -17.74 -11.64 6.86
CA LEU A 271 -19.16 -11.78 6.54
C LEU A 271 -19.92 -10.45 6.64
N ALA A 272 -19.57 -9.59 7.60
CA ALA A 272 -20.14 -8.25 7.70
C ALA A 272 -19.82 -7.40 6.47
N PHE A 273 -18.58 -7.43 5.99
CA PHE A 273 -18.16 -6.73 4.78
C PHE A 273 -18.85 -7.27 3.53
N ARG A 274 -18.86 -8.59 3.30
CA ARG A 274 -19.53 -9.22 2.15
C ARG A 274 -21.03 -8.91 2.13
N ASN A 275 -21.68 -8.91 3.29
CA ASN A 275 -23.08 -8.51 3.42
C ASN A 275 -23.29 -7.02 3.09
N TRP A 276 -22.43 -6.15 3.62
CA TRP A 276 -22.47 -4.71 3.32
C TRP A 276 -22.29 -4.45 1.82
N LEU A 277 -21.28 -5.07 1.19
CA LEU A 277 -20.99 -4.89 -0.23
C LEU A 277 -22.19 -5.28 -1.09
N ARG A 278 -22.84 -6.41 -0.78
CA ARG A 278 -24.06 -6.86 -1.47
C ARG A 278 -25.26 -5.92 -1.28
N ARG A 279 -25.46 -5.39 -0.08
CA ARG A 279 -26.68 -4.60 0.27
C ARG A 279 -26.56 -3.11 -0.01
N HIS A 280 -25.34 -2.56 0.08
CA HIS A 280 -25.10 -1.12 0.08
C HIS A 280 -24.03 -0.70 -0.94
N GLY A 281 -23.16 -1.62 -1.38
CA GLY A 281 -22.08 -1.35 -2.33
C GLY A 281 -22.32 -1.91 -3.73
N ASN A 282 -23.57 -2.20 -4.11
CA ASN A 282 -23.98 -2.77 -5.41
C ASN A 282 -23.27 -4.08 -5.82
N GLY A 283 -22.65 -4.79 -4.87
CA GLY A 283 -21.90 -6.01 -5.13
C GLY A 283 -20.48 -5.81 -5.66
N GLU A 284 -20.20 -4.71 -6.36
CA GLU A 284 -18.87 -4.36 -6.88
C GLU A 284 -18.71 -2.85 -7.11
N PRO A 285 -17.47 -2.31 -7.22
CA PRO A 285 -17.27 -0.94 -7.67
C PRO A 285 -17.86 -0.70 -9.07
N GLU A 286 -18.44 0.47 -9.29
CA GLU A 286 -18.94 0.86 -10.61
C GLU A 286 -17.77 1.25 -11.53
N TRP A 287 -17.60 0.50 -12.63
CA TRP A 287 -16.54 0.71 -13.59
C TRP A 287 -17.03 1.49 -14.81
N PHE A 288 -16.29 2.54 -15.21
CA PHE A 288 -16.63 3.39 -16.37
C PHE A 288 -16.79 2.61 -17.68
N SER A 289 -16.06 1.50 -17.83
CA SER A 289 -16.26 0.55 -18.93
C SER A 289 -16.30 -0.86 -18.38
N LYS A 290 -17.26 -1.67 -18.82
CA LYS A 290 -17.22 -3.13 -18.64
C LYS A 290 -16.06 -3.68 -19.48
N SER A 291 -14.87 -3.71 -18.89
CA SER A 291 -13.70 -4.26 -19.54
C SER A 291 -13.86 -5.77 -19.64
N SER A 292 -13.82 -6.32 -20.86
CA SER A 292 -13.71 -7.76 -21.10
C SER A 292 -12.28 -8.29 -20.92
N GLN A 293 -11.35 -7.45 -20.43
CA GLN A 293 -9.98 -7.87 -20.21
C GLN A 293 -9.91 -8.88 -19.06
N PRO A 294 -9.06 -9.92 -19.19
CA PRO A 294 -8.84 -10.85 -18.10
C PRO A 294 -8.24 -10.11 -16.89
N LEU A 295 -8.61 -10.56 -15.69
CA LEU A 295 -8.13 -9.97 -14.45
C LEU A 295 -6.61 -10.19 -14.32
N PRO A 296 -5.85 -9.23 -13.75
CA PRO A 296 -4.41 -9.38 -13.55
C PRO A 296 -4.03 -10.69 -12.85
N SER A 297 -4.85 -11.14 -11.91
CA SER A 297 -4.66 -12.41 -11.22
C SER A 297 -4.57 -13.59 -12.16
N THR A 298 -5.30 -13.65 -13.28
CA THR A 298 -5.31 -14.81 -14.17
C THR A 298 -4.22 -14.80 -15.23
N VAL A 299 -3.60 -13.65 -15.51
CA VAL A 299 -2.64 -13.49 -16.62
C VAL A 299 -1.23 -13.11 -16.21
N LEU A 300 -1.03 -12.43 -15.07
CA LEU A 300 0.29 -11.99 -14.67
C LEU A 300 1.12 -13.13 -14.09
N SER A 301 2.39 -13.17 -14.49
CA SER A 301 3.39 -14.05 -13.88
C SER A 301 3.68 -13.63 -12.44
N LYS A 302 4.17 -14.57 -11.62
CA LYS A 302 4.61 -14.28 -10.24
C LYS A 302 5.60 -13.10 -10.16
N ARG A 303 6.50 -12.98 -11.13
CA ARG A 303 7.46 -11.86 -11.18
C ARG A 303 6.79 -10.50 -11.39
N GLN A 304 5.79 -10.44 -12.27
CA GLN A 304 5.00 -9.21 -12.48
C GLN A 304 4.12 -8.91 -11.27
N MET A 305 3.56 -9.94 -10.63
CA MET A 305 2.74 -9.79 -9.42
C MET A 305 3.52 -9.23 -8.23
N LEU A 306 4.80 -9.57 -8.11
CA LEU A 306 5.68 -9.12 -7.02
C LEU A 306 6.62 -7.97 -7.42
N ASP A 307 6.29 -7.22 -8.48
CA ASP A 307 7.07 -6.06 -8.92
C ASP A 307 6.88 -4.88 -7.95
N ARG A 308 7.70 -4.85 -6.90
CA ARG A 308 7.74 -3.75 -5.93
C ARG A 308 8.14 -2.43 -6.58
N PHE A 309 8.91 -2.45 -7.68
CA PHE A 309 9.38 -1.23 -8.32
C PHE A 309 8.21 -0.43 -8.88
N GLU A 310 7.42 -1.09 -9.72
CA GLU A 310 6.27 -0.43 -10.34
C GLU A 310 5.18 -0.10 -9.33
N GLN A 311 4.91 -1.02 -8.40
CA GLN A 311 3.82 -0.91 -7.43
C GLN A 311 4.09 0.13 -6.34
N HIS A 312 5.36 0.35 -5.96
CA HIS A 312 5.74 1.22 -4.85
C HIS A 312 6.97 2.08 -5.09
N THR A 313 8.13 1.48 -5.37
CA THR A 313 9.42 2.19 -5.30
C THR A 313 9.45 3.44 -6.16
N GLN A 314 8.99 3.38 -7.42
CA GLN A 314 9.02 4.55 -8.30
C GLN A 314 8.14 5.71 -7.82
N LYS A 315 7.10 5.42 -7.02
CA LYS A 315 6.11 6.39 -6.52
C LYS A 315 6.51 6.99 -5.17
N CYS A 316 7.26 6.24 -4.35
CA CYS A 316 7.70 6.68 -3.03
C CYS A 316 9.05 7.38 -3.10
N SER A 317 9.09 8.69 -2.85
CA SER A 317 10.33 9.49 -2.89
C SER A 317 11.47 8.92 -2.03
N SER A 318 11.14 8.33 -0.87
CA SER A 318 12.16 7.74 0.00
C SER A 318 12.71 6.42 -0.54
N CYS A 319 11.86 5.56 -1.11
CA CYS A 319 12.30 4.29 -1.68
C CYS A 319 13.00 4.49 -3.02
N LYS A 320 12.52 5.42 -3.86
CA LYS A 320 13.16 5.82 -5.12
C LYS A 320 14.56 6.38 -4.87
N GLY A 321 14.68 7.36 -3.97
CA GLY A 321 15.98 7.95 -3.65
C GLY A 321 16.95 6.94 -3.04
N ALA A 322 16.46 6.04 -2.18
CA ALA A 322 17.28 4.95 -1.67
C ALA A 322 17.74 4.02 -2.81
N TYR A 323 16.83 3.52 -3.65
CA TYR A 323 17.14 2.67 -4.80
C TYR A 323 18.21 3.29 -5.72
N GLU A 324 18.06 4.57 -6.07
CA GLU A 324 19.05 5.32 -6.87
C GLU A 324 20.40 5.45 -6.15
N GLY A 325 20.38 5.68 -4.83
CA GLY A 325 21.57 5.68 -3.98
C GLY A 325 22.30 4.33 -3.96
N PHE A 326 21.56 3.22 -3.76
CA PHE A 326 22.11 1.87 -3.80
C PHE A 326 22.74 1.57 -5.17
N LYS A 327 22.10 1.93 -6.28
CA LYS A 327 22.68 1.79 -7.62
C LYS A 327 23.94 2.62 -7.83
N THR A 328 23.97 3.83 -7.28
CA THR A 328 25.13 4.73 -7.38
C THR A 328 26.30 4.16 -6.60
N TRP A 329 26.10 3.76 -5.34
CA TRP A 329 27.11 3.12 -4.52
C TRP A 329 27.63 1.82 -5.11
N GLN A 330 26.76 1.00 -5.69
CA GLN A 330 27.17 -0.22 -6.38
C GLN A 330 28.18 0.10 -7.50
N LYS A 331 27.89 1.08 -8.35
CA LYS A 331 28.81 1.50 -9.43
C LYS A 331 30.13 2.04 -8.90
N ILE A 332 30.09 2.87 -7.86
CA ILE A 332 31.29 3.42 -7.21
C ILE A 332 32.16 2.29 -6.65
N LEU A 333 31.57 1.33 -5.94
CA LEU A 333 32.28 0.22 -5.32
C LEU A 333 32.86 -0.75 -6.35
N ILE A 334 32.14 -1.00 -7.46
CA ILE A 334 32.67 -1.76 -8.60
C ILE A 334 33.87 -1.02 -9.22
N GLY A 335 33.75 0.29 -9.46
CA GLY A 335 34.85 1.11 -9.97
C GLY A 335 36.07 1.10 -9.05
N ALA A 336 35.86 1.26 -7.74
CA ALA A 336 36.91 1.16 -6.73
C ALA A 336 37.59 -0.21 -6.75
N THR A 337 36.81 -1.29 -6.88
CA THR A 337 37.34 -2.66 -6.98
C THR A 337 38.27 -2.79 -8.18
N VAL A 338 37.84 -2.34 -9.35
CA VAL A 338 38.65 -2.38 -10.58
C VAL A 338 39.95 -1.58 -10.40
N VAL A 339 39.87 -0.38 -9.84
CA VAL A 339 41.05 0.46 -9.59
C VAL A 339 42.03 -0.20 -8.62
N PHE A 340 41.55 -0.71 -7.49
CA PHE A 340 42.41 -1.37 -6.51
C PHE A 340 43.02 -2.67 -7.05
N CYS A 341 42.27 -3.48 -7.81
CA CYS A 341 42.81 -4.65 -8.50
C CYS A 341 43.92 -4.27 -9.48
N ALA A 342 43.66 -3.30 -10.37
CA ALA A 342 44.61 -2.87 -11.40
C ALA A 342 45.88 -2.23 -10.82
N THR A 343 45.78 -1.56 -9.67
CA THR A 343 46.91 -0.87 -9.04
C THR A 343 47.66 -1.72 -8.02
N SER A 344 47.08 -2.82 -7.52
CA SER A 344 47.66 -3.64 -6.45
C SER A 344 49.07 -4.18 -6.74
N GLY A 345 49.44 -4.40 -8.00
CA GLY A 345 50.77 -4.89 -8.40
C GLY A 345 51.81 -3.80 -8.69
N ILE A 346 51.41 -2.53 -8.73
CA ILE A 346 52.28 -1.42 -9.17
C ILE A 346 53.31 -1.01 -8.10
N PRO A 347 52.94 -0.79 -6.83
CA PRO A 347 53.90 -0.31 -5.83
C PRO A 347 55.06 -1.27 -5.61
N SER A 348 56.24 -0.78 -5.25
CA SER A 348 57.36 -1.61 -4.84
C SER A 348 57.20 -2.16 -3.41
N ASP A 349 56.53 -1.41 -2.55
CA ASP A 349 56.28 -1.77 -1.15
C ASP A 349 55.22 -2.87 -1.01
N ILE A 350 55.57 -3.97 -0.35
CA ILE A 350 54.69 -5.13 -0.19
C ILE A 350 53.48 -4.86 0.71
N GLN A 351 53.60 -3.99 1.72
CA GLN A 351 52.48 -3.64 2.60
C GLN A 351 51.43 -2.87 1.79
N LEU A 352 51.86 -1.95 0.94
CA LEU A 352 50.95 -1.19 0.09
C LEU A 352 50.23 -2.09 -0.93
N ARG A 353 50.91 -3.12 -1.48
CA ARG A 353 50.26 -4.14 -2.33
C ARG A 353 49.16 -4.88 -1.57
N VAL A 354 49.46 -5.33 -0.35
CA VAL A 354 48.50 -6.06 0.51
C VAL A 354 47.31 -5.17 0.87
N ILE A 355 47.53 -3.90 1.19
CA ILE A 355 46.46 -2.93 1.49
C ILE A 355 45.55 -2.75 0.26
N LEU A 356 46.10 -2.50 -0.93
CA LEU A 356 45.32 -2.33 -2.15
C LEU A 356 44.53 -3.59 -2.50
N ALA A 357 45.15 -4.78 -2.39
CA ALA A 357 44.45 -6.05 -2.58
C ALA A 357 43.31 -6.23 -1.57
N GLY A 358 43.54 -5.90 -0.30
CA GLY A 358 42.51 -5.92 0.75
C GLY A 358 41.35 -4.97 0.46
N LEU A 359 41.64 -3.74 0.03
CA LEU A 359 40.64 -2.76 -0.36
C LEU A 359 39.81 -3.24 -1.55
N ALA A 360 40.43 -3.90 -2.55
CA ALA A 360 39.72 -4.48 -3.68
C ALA A 360 38.69 -5.54 -3.24
N VAL A 361 39.10 -6.43 -2.32
CA VAL A 361 38.21 -7.47 -1.77
C VAL A 361 37.06 -6.83 -0.98
N VAL A 362 37.36 -5.86 -0.13
CA VAL A 362 36.35 -5.15 0.67
C VAL A 362 35.36 -4.41 -0.24
N SER A 363 35.82 -3.67 -1.24
CA SER A 363 34.95 -2.96 -2.17
C SER A 363 34.08 -3.92 -2.99
N ALA A 364 34.62 -5.07 -3.40
CA ALA A 364 33.86 -6.10 -4.11
C ALA A 364 32.76 -6.70 -3.22
N ALA A 365 33.09 -7.02 -1.97
CA ALA A 365 32.14 -7.55 -0.98
C ALA A 365 31.01 -6.53 -0.69
N LEU A 366 31.37 -5.25 -0.52
CA LEU A 366 30.40 -4.18 -0.33
C LEU A 366 29.52 -3.99 -1.58
N ALA A 367 30.08 -4.02 -2.79
CA ALA A 367 29.30 -3.94 -4.03
C ALA A 367 28.27 -5.07 -4.13
N PHE A 368 28.65 -6.29 -3.75
CA PHE A 368 27.75 -7.44 -3.68
C PHE A 368 26.66 -7.25 -2.63
N ALA A 369 27.01 -6.79 -1.42
CA ALA A 369 26.05 -6.52 -0.35
C ALA A 369 25.02 -5.45 -0.77
N VAL A 370 25.49 -4.34 -1.36
CA VAL A 370 24.64 -3.25 -1.87
C VAL A 370 23.70 -3.77 -2.98
N ASN A 371 24.18 -4.59 -3.91
CA ASN A 371 23.34 -5.23 -4.93
C ASN A 371 22.26 -6.13 -4.29
N ARG A 372 22.62 -6.93 -3.29
CA ARG A 372 21.65 -7.78 -2.58
C ARG A 372 20.56 -6.96 -1.89
N LEU A 373 20.93 -5.84 -1.27
CA LEU A 373 19.98 -4.95 -0.60
C LEU A 373 19.10 -4.19 -1.59
N GLU A 374 19.65 -3.75 -2.73
CA GLU A 374 18.92 -3.07 -3.80
C GLU A 374 17.70 -3.86 -4.28
N LYS A 375 17.82 -5.18 -4.39
CA LYS A 375 16.71 -6.06 -4.81
C LYS A 375 15.43 -5.90 -4.00
N ASN A 376 15.51 -5.46 -2.73
CA ASN A 376 14.33 -5.21 -1.90
C ASN A 376 13.42 -4.08 -2.45
N PHE A 377 13.93 -3.25 -3.35
CA PHE A 377 13.17 -2.19 -4.03
C PHE A 377 12.52 -2.64 -5.35
N VAL A 378 12.90 -3.80 -5.89
CA VAL A 378 12.46 -4.23 -7.22
C VAL A 378 11.65 -5.51 -7.14
N PHE A 379 12.29 -6.59 -6.71
CA PHE A 379 11.67 -7.91 -6.69
C PHE A 379 12.41 -8.79 -5.69
N VAL A 380 11.63 -9.42 -4.81
CA VAL A 380 12.08 -10.49 -3.95
C VAL A 380 11.08 -11.62 -4.16
N ASP A 381 11.58 -12.80 -4.51
CA ASP A 381 10.68 -13.93 -4.68
C ASP A 381 10.05 -14.33 -3.34
N TYR A 382 8.80 -14.79 -3.39
CA TYR A 382 8.05 -15.20 -2.20
C TYR A 382 7.50 -16.61 -2.40
N VAL A 383 7.86 -17.54 -1.51
CA VAL A 383 7.33 -18.90 -1.52
C VAL A 383 6.75 -19.16 -0.13
N HIS A 384 5.42 -19.22 -0.02
CA HIS A 384 4.74 -19.32 1.27
C HIS A 384 5.18 -20.55 2.08
N ALA A 385 5.43 -21.67 1.40
CA ALA A 385 5.85 -22.92 2.01
C ALA A 385 7.30 -22.89 2.55
N GLU A 386 8.15 -21.98 2.08
CA GLU A 386 9.53 -21.83 2.55
C GLU A 386 9.63 -20.90 3.78
N ILE A 387 8.49 -20.36 4.23
CA ILE A 387 8.40 -19.62 5.49
C ILE A 387 8.23 -20.65 6.62
N ASP A 388 9.30 -21.41 6.85
CA ASP A 388 9.53 -22.14 8.08
C ASP A 388 10.03 -21.20 9.16
#